data_AF-A0A2G1ZSI8-F1
#
_entry.id   AF-A0A2G1ZSI8-F1
#
_cell.length_a   1.000
_cell.length_b   1.000
_cell.length_c   1.000
_cell.angle_alpha   90.00
_cell.angle_beta   90.00
_cell.angle_gamma   90.00
#
_symmetry.space_group_name_H-M   'P 1'
#
loop_
_entity.id
_entity.type
_entity.pdbx_description
1 polymer ?
#
loop_
_entity_poly.entity_id
_entity_poly.type
_entity_poly.pdbx_seq_one_letter_code
_entity_poly.pdbx_strand_id
1 'polypeptide(L)'
;MTNDEHMRQELDPASEVEQDESAVPPEQPEHLRARDPDIQRKLSQMITDVSGVDKKKYEHRLVQDLMTAALKLLPDGRDTGELKLMTAAVKELRYAYRVFGQYPNIRKVT
;
A
#
# COMPACT_ATOMS: atom_id res chain seq x y z
N MET A 1 22.94 16.01 49.17
CA MET A 1 22.24 16.42 47.93
C MET A 1 22.79 15.52 46.84
N THR A 2 22.08 14.44 46.58
CA THR A 2 22.54 13.31 45.77
C THR A 2 22.14 13.58 44.32
N ASN A 3 23.12 13.54 43.41
CA ASN A 3 22.89 13.64 41.97
C ASN A 3 22.05 12.44 41.53
N ASP A 4 20.79 12.69 41.16
CA ASP A 4 19.95 11.75 40.43
C ASP A 4 20.38 11.81 38.95
N GLU A 5 21.42 11.05 38.61
CA GLU A 5 21.76 10.79 37.22
C GLU A 5 20.71 9.86 36.62
N HIS A 6 19.81 10.45 35.83
CA HIS A 6 18.85 9.73 35.02
C HIS A 6 19.55 8.70 34.13
N MET A 7 19.45 7.42 34.50
CA MET A 7 19.72 6.28 33.61
C MET A 7 18.72 6.29 32.44
N ARG A 8 18.97 7.11 31.42
CA ARG A 8 18.39 6.88 30.10
C ARG A 8 19.22 5.80 29.43
N GLN A 9 18.78 4.55 29.58
CA GLN A 9 19.27 3.47 28.75
C GLN A 9 18.76 3.72 27.33
N GLU A 10 19.64 4.18 26.44
CA GLU A 10 19.35 4.17 25.02
C GLU A 10 19.17 2.70 24.63
N LEU A 11 17.93 2.31 24.36
CA LEU A 11 17.64 1.05 23.72
C LEU A 11 18.08 1.22 22.27
N ASP A 12 19.35 0.95 21.99
CA ASP A 12 19.75 0.62 20.63
C ASP A 12 18.76 -0.45 20.14
N PRO A 13 18.03 -0.21 19.02
CA PRO A 13 17.18 -1.25 18.50
C PRO A 13 18.08 -2.45 18.25
N ALA A 14 17.77 -3.59 18.87
CA ALA A 14 18.54 -4.82 18.70
C ALA A 14 18.81 -4.99 17.21
N SER A 15 20.09 -4.97 16.83
CA SER A 15 20.57 -4.96 15.44
C SER A 15 20.27 -6.26 14.68
N GLU A 16 19.46 -7.14 15.28
CA GLU A 16 19.08 -8.46 14.78
C GLU A 16 17.56 -8.58 14.88
N VAL A 17 16.83 -7.74 14.14
CA VAL A 17 15.54 -8.22 13.64
C VAL A 17 15.94 -9.27 12.62
N GLU A 18 15.90 -10.55 13.00
CA GLU A 18 15.97 -11.66 12.04
C GLU A 18 14.90 -11.39 11.00
N GLN A 19 15.32 -10.89 9.84
CA GLN A 19 14.43 -10.73 8.71
C GLN A 19 14.08 -12.14 8.28
N ASP A 20 12.88 -12.59 8.65
CA ASP A 20 12.37 -13.85 8.17
C ASP A 20 12.17 -13.76 6.65
N GLU A 21 13.23 -14.10 5.90
CA GLU A 21 13.24 -14.09 4.44
C GLU A 21 12.21 -15.09 3.87
N SER A 22 11.64 -15.99 4.69
CA SER A 22 10.53 -16.85 4.26
C SER A 22 9.26 -16.06 3.90
N ALA A 23 9.14 -14.81 4.39
CA ALA A 23 8.07 -13.91 4.01
C ALA A 23 8.29 -13.24 2.64
N VAL A 24 9.51 -13.30 2.09
CA VAL A 24 9.83 -12.80 0.74
C VAL A 24 9.26 -13.79 -0.27
N PRO A 25 8.33 -13.34 -1.13
CA PRO A 25 7.70 -14.25 -2.06
C PRO A 25 8.67 -14.82 -3.09
N PRO A 26 8.55 -16.11 -3.45
CA PRO A 26 9.36 -16.68 -4.52
C PRO A 26 8.96 -16.04 -5.86
N GLU A 27 9.92 -15.42 -6.56
CA GLU A 27 9.69 -14.94 -7.93
C GLU A 27 9.43 -16.13 -8.87
N GLN A 28 8.17 -16.39 -9.21
CA GLN A 28 7.82 -17.43 -10.19
C GLN A 28 8.04 -16.89 -11.62
N PRO A 29 8.91 -17.52 -12.44
CA PRO A 29 9.36 -16.97 -13.71
C PRO A 29 8.33 -17.02 -14.85
N GLU A 30 7.20 -17.74 -14.68
CA GLU A 30 6.24 -17.96 -15.77
C GLU A 30 5.23 -16.81 -15.98
N HIS A 31 5.10 -15.88 -15.01
CA HIS A 31 4.09 -14.82 -15.07
C HIS A 31 4.69 -13.46 -15.46
N LEU A 32 3.97 -12.70 -16.29
CA LEU A 32 4.30 -11.30 -16.56
C LEU A 32 4.34 -10.52 -15.24
N ARG A 33 5.43 -9.79 -15.02
CA ARG A 33 5.60 -8.99 -13.82
C ARG A 33 4.57 -7.87 -13.79
N ALA A 34 4.08 -7.50 -12.60
CA ALA A 34 3.14 -6.38 -12.48
C ALA A 34 3.68 -5.07 -13.08
N ARG A 35 5.00 -4.86 -13.04
CA ARG A 35 5.69 -3.69 -13.63
C ARG A 35 6.05 -3.84 -15.11
N ASP A 36 5.64 -4.93 -15.76
CA ASP A 36 5.85 -5.12 -17.18
C ASP A 36 5.25 -3.94 -17.98
N PRO A 37 5.99 -3.37 -18.96
CA PRO A 37 5.52 -2.20 -19.70
C PRO A 37 4.16 -2.38 -20.37
N ASP A 38 3.81 -3.59 -20.80
CA ASP A 38 2.56 -3.88 -21.48
C ASP A 38 1.39 -3.93 -20.50
N ILE A 39 1.62 -4.50 -19.31
CA ILE A 39 0.66 -4.45 -18.21
C ILE A 39 0.43 -3.01 -17.76
N GLN A 40 1.49 -2.22 -17.61
CA GLN A 40 1.38 -0.80 -17.24
C GLN A 40 0.61 0.01 -18.27
N ARG A 41 0.77 -0.26 -19.57
CA ARG A 41 -0.06 0.36 -20.62
C ARG A 41 -1.53 -0.02 -20.50
N LYS A 42 -1.84 -1.30 -20.23
CA LYS A 42 -3.22 -1.76 -20.02
C LYS A 42 -3.87 -1.11 -18.80
N LEU A 43 -3.17 -1.01 -17.68
CA LEU A 43 -3.64 -0.32 -16.47
C LEU A 43 -3.91 1.16 -16.76
N SER A 44 -2.96 1.83 -17.41
CA SER A 44 -3.09 3.25 -17.76
C SER A 44 -4.30 3.52 -18.67
N GLN A 45 -4.54 2.65 -19.64
CA GLN A 45 -5.71 2.73 -20.51
C GLN A 45 -7.00 2.53 -19.72
N MET A 46 -7.09 1.48 -18.90
CA MET A 46 -8.27 1.19 -18.08
C MET A 46 -8.64 2.35 -17.14
N ILE A 47 -7.64 2.99 -16.52
CA ILE A 47 -7.86 4.17 -15.66
C ILE A 47 -8.43 5.32 -16.49
N THR A 48 -7.86 5.57 -17.67
CA THR A 48 -8.33 6.64 -18.57
C THR A 48 -9.79 6.38 -19.00
N ASP A 49 -10.11 5.14 -19.37
CA ASP A 49 -11.44 4.77 -19.85
C ASP A 49 -12.52 4.91 -18.77
N VAL A 50 -12.20 4.58 -17.51
CA VAL A 50 -13.16 4.61 -16.39
C VAL A 50 -13.30 5.99 -15.78
N SER A 51 -12.20 6.75 -15.66
CA SER A 51 -12.17 8.02 -14.92
C SER A 51 -12.21 9.26 -15.80
N GLY A 52 -11.84 9.15 -17.09
CA GLY A 52 -11.62 10.30 -17.98
C GLY A 52 -10.38 11.13 -17.63
N VAL A 53 -9.58 10.73 -16.63
CA VAL A 53 -8.39 11.47 -16.19
C VAL A 53 -7.22 11.20 -17.14
N ASP A 54 -6.54 12.26 -17.58
CA ASP A 54 -5.34 12.17 -18.43
C ASP A 54 -4.19 11.48 -17.69
N LYS A 55 -3.50 10.55 -18.35
CA LYS A 55 -2.28 9.86 -17.89
C LYS A 55 -1.15 10.77 -17.40
N LYS A 56 -1.15 12.05 -17.76
CA LYS A 56 -0.19 13.06 -17.28
C LYS A 56 -0.49 13.55 -15.87
N LYS A 57 -1.70 13.33 -15.37
CA LYS A 57 -2.12 13.75 -14.03
C LYS A 57 -1.48 12.87 -12.95
N TYR A 58 -1.23 13.46 -11.79
CA TYR A 58 -0.57 12.77 -10.69
C TYR A 58 -1.50 11.72 -10.06
N GLU A 59 -2.78 12.03 -9.96
CA GLU A 59 -3.83 11.15 -9.45
C GLU A 59 -3.95 9.88 -10.29
N HIS A 60 -3.78 10.00 -11.61
CA HIS A 60 -3.76 8.85 -12.52
C HIS A 60 -2.63 7.87 -12.14
N ARG A 61 -1.42 8.39 -11.89
CA ARG A 61 -0.27 7.59 -11.46
C ARG A 61 -0.50 6.92 -10.11
N LEU A 62 -1.09 7.63 -9.14
CA LEU A 62 -1.41 7.04 -7.83
C LEU A 62 -2.37 5.86 -7.93
N VAL A 63 -3.40 5.96 -8.79
CA VAL A 63 -4.32 4.84 -9.04
C VAL A 63 -3.60 3.69 -9.74
N GLN A 64 -2.72 3.99 -10.71
CA GLN A 64 -1.91 2.98 -11.40
C GLN A 64 -0.97 2.23 -10.44
N ASP A 65 -0.34 2.93 -9.50
CA ASP A 65 0.50 2.34 -8.46
C ASP A 65 -0.32 1.44 -7.52
N LEU A 66 -1.51 1.89 -7.10
CA LEU A 66 -2.42 1.10 -6.26
C LEU A 66 -2.83 -0.21 -6.95
N MET A 67 -3.20 -0.15 -8.24
CA MET A 67 -3.54 -1.34 -9.02
C MET A 67 -2.33 -2.26 -9.19
N THR A 68 -1.14 -1.70 -9.46
CA THR A 68 0.10 -2.48 -9.58
C THR A 68 0.44 -3.20 -8.27
N ALA A 69 0.27 -2.55 -7.12
CA ALA A 69 0.45 -3.17 -5.82
C ALA A 69 -0.56 -4.30 -5.58
N ALA A 70 -1.83 -4.09 -5.92
CA ALA A 70 -2.85 -5.14 -5.81
C ALA A 70 -2.53 -6.37 -6.68
N LEU A 71 -2.01 -6.18 -7.89
CA LEU A 71 -1.61 -7.28 -8.78
C LEU A 71 -0.43 -8.10 -8.27
N LYS A 72 0.40 -7.54 -7.37
CA LYS A 72 1.52 -8.27 -6.77
C LYS A 72 1.09 -9.25 -5.69
N LEU A 73 -0.09 -9.08 -5.09
CA LEU A 73 -0.52 -9.92 -3.96
C LEU A 73 -0.57 -11.42 -4.26
N LEU A 74 -0.93 -11.80 -5.50
CA LEU A 74 -0.95 -13.20 -5.92
C LEU A 74 0.47 -13.76 -6.14
N PRO A 75 1.34 -13.12 -6.95
CA PRO A 75 2.77 -13.47 -6.99
C PRO A 75 3.42 -13.48 -5.61
N ASP A 76 2.95 -12.63 -4.70
CA ASP A 76 3.48 -12.51 -3.35
C ASP A 76 3.09 -13.70 -2.43
N GLY A 77 2.35 -14.68 -2.95
CA GLY A 77 1.95 -15.88 -2.22
C GLY A 77 0.96 -15.63 -1.08
N ARG A 78 0.24 -14.50 -1.10
CA ARG A 78 -0.71 -14.14 -0.03
C ARG A 78 -1.87 -15.12 0.02
N ASP A 79 -2.29 -15.49 1.23
CA ASP A 79 -3.38 -16.42 1.42
C ASP A 79 -4.76 -15.77 1.24
N THR A 80 -5.81 -16.60 1.21
CA THR A 80 -7.18 -16.11 1.00
C THR A 80 -7.67 -15.20 2.13
N GLY A 81 -7.24 -15.42 3.37
CA GLY A 81 -7.58 -14.59 4.52
C GLY A 81 -6.96 -13.20 4.41
N GLU A 82 -5.67 -13.12 4.10
CA GLU A 82 -4.93 -11.88 3.84
C GLU A 82 -5.56 -11.10 2.68
N LEU A 83 -5.87 -11.77 1.56
CA LEU A 83 -6.52 -11.14 0.41
C LEU A 83 -7.91 -10.59 0.74
N LYS A 84 -8.70 -11.31 1.56
CA LYS A 84 -10.01 -10.84 2.04
C LYS A 84 -9.84 -9.60 2.93
N LEU A 85 -8.88 -9.62 3.84
CA LEU A 85 -8.59 -8.51 4.73
C LEU A 85 -8.21 -7.25 3.94
N MET A 86 -7.24 -7.35 3.02
CA MET A 86 -6.82 -6.22 2.19
C MET A 86 -7.95 -5.70 1.32
N THR A 87 -8.74 -6.59 0.71
CA THR A 87 -9.89 -6.21 -0.12
C THR A 87 -10.94 -5.47 0.70
N ALA A 88 -11.26 -5.95 1.90
CA ALA A 88 -12.19 -5.28 2.80
C ALA A 88 -11.66 -3.90 3.22
N ALA A 89 -10.41 -3.82 3.66
CA ALA A 89 -9.78 -2.57 4.08
C ALA A 89 -9.83 -1.49 2.98
N VAL A 90 -9.47 -1.83 1.74
CA VAL A 90 -9.52 -0.87 0.61
C VAL A 90 -10.95 -0.40 0.32
N LYS A 91 -11.94 -1.30 0.38
CA LYS A 91 -13.35 -0.94 0.19
C LYS A 91 -13.85 0.00 1.28
N GLU A 92 -13.52 -0.28 2.53
CA GLU A 92 -13.89 0.54 3.67
C GLU A 92 -13.20 1.91 3.63
N LEU A 93 -11.91 2.00 3.28
CA LEU A 93 -11.21 3.28 3.10
C LEU A 93 -11.87 4.13 2.01
N ARG A 94 -12.20 3.54 0.86
CA ARG A 94 -12.95 4.24 -0.20
C ARG A 94 -14.32 4.72 0.29
N TYR A 95 -15.04 3.86 1.02
CA TYR A 95 -16.35 4.21 1.56
C TYR A 95 -16.25 5.33 2.60
N ALA A 96 -15.21 5.32 3.43
CA ALA A 96 -14.91 6.37 4.38
C ALA A 96 -14.75 7.72 3.68
N TYR A 97 -13.98 7.81 2.58
CA TYR A 97 -13.88 9.05 1.80
C TYR A 97 -15.24 9.52 1.25
N ARG A 98 -16.13 8.61 0.87
CA ARG A 98 -17.49 8.95 0.42
C ARG A 98 -18.33 9.54 1.54
N VAL A 99 -18.28 8.96 2.74
CA VAL A 99 -19.05 9.43 3.91
C VAL A 99 -18.47 10.74 4.46
N PHE A 100 -17.15 10.79 4.58
CA PHE A 100 -16.44 11.86 5.25
C PHE A 100 -16.02 13.02 4.36
N GLY A 101 -16.07 12.84 3.03
CA GLY A 101 -15.69 13.85 2.03
C GLY A 101 -16.62 15.07 2.01
N GLN A 102 -17.82 14.97 2.58
CA GLN A 102 -18.75 16.10 2.75
C GLN A 102 -18.32 17.09 3.83
N TYR A 103 -17.32 16.72 4.64
CA TYR A 103 -16.83 17.54 5.75
C TYR A 103 -15.34 17.91 5.58
N PRO A 104 -14.95 18.57 4.48
CA PRO A 104 -13.53 18.88 4.22
C PRO A 104 -13.00 19.97 5.16
N ASN A 105 -13.86 20.90 5.59
CA ASN A 105 -13.48 22.08 6.38
C ASN A 105 -13.78 21.92 7.88
N ILE A 106 -14.28 20.76 8.31
CA ILE A 106 -14.54 20.49 9.73
C ILE A 106 -13.29 19.83 10.30
N ARG A 107 -12.64 20.49 11.26
CA ARG A 107 -11.52 19.89 12.00
C ARG A 107 -12.03 18.64 12.72
N LYS A 108 -11.50 17.48 12.36
CA LYS A 108 -12.03 16.19 12.83
C LYS A 108 -11.56 15.79 14.22
N VAL A 109 -10.58 16.50 14.78
CA VAL A 109 -10.13 16.41 16.18
C VAL A 109 -9.66 17.81 16.61
N THR A 110 -9.86 18.15 17.88
CA THR A 110 -9.45 19.43 18.48
C THR A 110 -8.00 19.39 18.94
#